data_AF-A0A4P6V6A5-F1
#
_entry.id   AF-A0A4P6V6A5-F1
#
_cell.length_a   1.000
_cell.length_b   1.000
_cell.length_c   1.000
_cell.angle_alpha   90.00
_cell.angle_beta   90.00
_cell.angle_gamma   90.00
#
_symmetry.space_group_name_H-M   'P 1'
#
loop_
_entity.id
_entity.type
_entity.pdbx_description
1 polymer ?
#
loop_
_entity_poly.entity_id
_entity_poly.type
_entity_poly.pdbx_seq_one_letter_code
_entity_poly.pdbx_strand_id
1 'polypeptide(L)'
;MHVVLVHPNYHSGGAEIAGNWPPAWVAYLAGSLRKAGFDKVTFIDAMTNDIDDVDLGKRLADLQPDIVGTTAITPSIYVAENVLRIAQQVCPNAVRVLGGIHATFMYKQVLSEAPWVDVIVRGEGEEIFAELVTCIAEGRWPADREAIRGLAFIDGDEIIATPAAPTVKDLEAIDPDWSLLEWDKYIYVPLGVKVAIPNMARGCPFTCSFCSQWKFWRDYRVRDPNAVVDEIEKLVNDHGVGFFILADEEPTINRKKFIQFCEELIARGLPDKIKWGINTRVTDILRDEELLPLYRKAGLVHVSLGTEAAAQLKLDQFNKETKVEDNKRAIKLLRDADIFVEAQFIVGLDNETAETLEETYRMAWDWQPDLANWAMYTPWPFTPLFQELGDKVEVFDFSKYNFVTPIMKPQAMDRDELLDRVMNNYRRFYSKKALFHYPWRGTGFRRRYLLGCLKAFLKAGFQRKFYDLGKHNYWGPQSKGKVDFHFDDTRTIAKAQMDDWAAIHDKKIALAEARKRIETNEDGVPMACGGGTEQMEDYSGLPTSTRRPKRPPKVKLPTDEYQEPAQ
;
A
#
# COMPACT_ATOMS: atom_id res chain seq x y z
N MET A 1 -10.11 2.33 -31.45
CA MET A 1 -8.91 1.94 -30.73
C MET A 1 -9.27 0.92 -29.66
N HIS A 2 -8.52 -0.18 -29.56
CA HIS A 2 -8.72 -1.28 -28.62
C HIS A 2 -7.58 -1.31 -27.61
N VAL A 3 -7.91 -1.11 -26.34
CA VAL A 3 -6.96 -1.19 -25.23
C VAL A 3 -7.12 -2.53 -24.53
N VAL A 4 -6.05 -3.31 -24.43
CA VAL A 4 -5.99 -4.53 -23.62
C VAL A 4 -5.16 -4.25 -22.38
N LEU A 5 -5.76 -4.44 -21.20
CA LEU A 5 -5.09 -4.36 -19.92
C LEU A 5 -4.84 -5.76 -19.39
N VAL A 6 -3.62 -6.05 -18.96
CA VAL A 6 -3.23 -7.38 -18.47
C VAL A 6 -2.76 -7.28 -17.03
N HIS A 7 -3.38 -8.03 -16.12
CA HIS A 7 -2.80 -8.27 -14.80
C HIS A 7 -1.82 -9.43 -14.92
N PRO A 8 -0.52 -9.24 -14.64
CA PRO A 8 0.50 -10.25 -14.89
C PRO A 8 0.29 -11.47 -13.99
N ASN A 9 0.59 -12.68 -14.50
CA ASN A 9 0.46 -13.92 -13.75
C ASN A 9 1.61 -14.08 -12.72
N TYR A 10 1.52 -13.36 -11.61
CA TYR A 10 2.47 -13.42 -10.50
C TYR A 10 1.76 -13.86 -9.22
N HIS A 11 2.45 -14.60 -8.36
CA HIS A 11 1.92 -15.00 -7.04
C HIS A 11 2.93 -14.66 -5.96
N SER A 12 2.46 -14.00 -4.90
CA SER A 12 3.29 -13.55 -3.77
C SER A 12 2.83 -14.13 -2.42
N GLY A 13 1.77 -14.95 -2.42
CA GLY A 13 1.37 -15.84 -1.34
C GLY A 13 0.65 -15.18 -0.16
N GLY A 14 1.11 -14.01 0.30
CA GLY A 14 0.60 -13.37 1.53
C GLY A 14 -0.89 -13.06 1.50
N ALA A 15 -1.30 -12.12 0.64
CA ALA A 15 -2.72 -11.74 0.50
C ALA A 15 -3.59 -12.90 0.00
N GLU A 16 -3.02 -13.78 -0.84
CA GLU A 16 -3.69 -14.93 -1.45
C GLU A 16 -4.16 -15.98 -0.42
N ILE A 17 -3.58 -15.99 0.79
CA ILE A 17 -4.07 -16.81 1.91
C ILE A 17 -5.52 -16.46 2.24
N ALA A 18 -5.85 -15.17 2.26
CA ALA A 18 -7.16 -14.67 2.63
C ALA A 18 -8.18 -14.74 1.47
N GLY A 19 -7.73 -14.97 0.24
CA GLY A 19 -8.60 -15.12 -0.92
C GLY A 19 -8.01 -14.58 -2.21
N ASN A 20 -8.86 -14.53 -3.23
CA ASN A 20 -8.51 -13.92 -4.51
C ASN A 20 -9.03 -12.48 -4.53
N TRP A 21 -8.12 -11.54 -4.78
CA TRP A 21 -8.38 -10.11 -4.67
C TRP A 21 -8.52 -9.48 -6.05
N PRO A 22 -9.52 -8.62 -6.27
CA PRO A 22 -9.66 -7.96 -7.56
C PRO A 22 -8.55 -6.93 -7.78
N PRO A 23 -7.98 -6.86 -8.99
CA PRO A 23 -6.99 -5.84 -9.34
C PRO A 23 -7.69 -4.48 -9.55
N ALA A 24 -7.99 -3.77 -8.46
CA ALA A 24 -8.77 -2.53 -8.49
C ALA A 24 -8.25 -1.47 -9.47
N TRP A 25 -6.93 -1.41 -9.68
CA TRP A 25 -6.30 -0.49 -10.63
C TRP A 25 -6.95 -0.53 -12.04
N VAL A 26 -7.41 -1.70 -12.49
CA VAL A 26 -8.02 -1.83 -13.82
C VAL A 26 -9.36 -1.10 -13.90
N ALA A 27 -10.18 -1.17 -12.85
CA ALA A 27 -11.47 -0.50 -12.80
C ALA A 27 -11.29 1.02 -12.82
N TYR A 28 -10.32 1.53 -12.04
CA TYR A 28 -9.98 2.95 -12.00
C TYR A 28 -9.46 3.46 -13.36
N LEU A 29 -8.56 2.73 -14.02
CA LEU A 29 -8.08 3.13 -15.35
C LEU A 29 -9.18 3.04 -16.42
N ALA A 30 -9.96 1.96 -16.42
CA ALA A 30 -11.04 1.77 -17.39
C ALA A 30 -12.12 2.84 -17.27
N GLY A 31 -12.48 3.24 -16.04
CA GLY A 31 -13.38 4.36 -15.80
C GLY A 31 -12.87 5.66 -16.43
N SER A 32 -11.59 5.99 -16.22
CA SER A 32 -10.96 7.16 -16.84
C SER A 32 -10.95 7.08 -18.37
N LEU A 33 -10.64 5.91 -18.93
CA LEU A 33 -10.64 5.69 -20.38
C LEU A 33 -12.03 5.87 -20.99
N ARG A 34 -13.08 5.33 -20.36
CA ARG A 34 -14.46 5.53 -20.81
C ARG A 34 -14.86 6.98 -20.80
N LYS A 35 -14.51 7.71 -19.73
CA LYS A 35 -14.76 9.15 -19.64
C LYS A 35 -14.07 9.93 -20.76
N ALA A 36 -12.90 9.47 -21.21
CA ALA A 36 -12.19 10.01 -22.37
C ALA A 36 -12.73 9.52 -23.74
N GLY A 37 -13.80 8.71 -23.76
CA GLY A 37 -14.45 8.22 -24.98
C GLY A 37 -13.91 6.90 -25.52
N PHE A 38 -13.12 6.16 -24.73
CA PHE A 38 -12.56 4.85 -25.12
C PHE A 38 -13.31 3.68 -24.45
N ASP A 39 -14.30 3.14 -25.15
CA ASP A 39 -15.16 2.06 -24.62
C ASP A 39 -14.65 0.64 -24.87
N LYS A 40 -13.77 0.45 -25.86
CA LYS A 40 -13.24 -0.88 -26.22
C LYS A 40 -12.02 -1.21 -25.35
N VAL A 41 -12.27 -1.44 -24.07
CA VAL A 41 -11.28 -1.90 -23.08
C VAL A 41 -11.52 -3.38 -22.79
N THR A 42 -10.49 -4.20 -22.92
CA THR A 42 -10.52 -5.63 -22.56
C THR A 42 -9.54 -5.88 -21.42
N PHE A 43 -10.00 -6.56 -20.38
CA PHE A 43 -9.14 -6.95 -19.27
C PHE A 43 -8.82 -8.45 -19.34
N ILE A 44 -7.54 -8.79 -19.20
CA ILE A 44 -7.05 -10.15 -19.05
C ILE A 44 -6.43 -10.27 -17.66
N ASP A 45 -7.13 -10.94 -16.74
CA ASP A 45 -6.55 -11.30 -15.46
C ASP A 45 -5.76 -12.61 -15.61
N ALA A 46 -4.46 -12.51 -15.87
CA ALA A 46 -3.63 -13.69 -16.05
C ALA A 46 -3.30 -14.39 -14.72
N MET A 47 -3.27 -13.65 -13.61
CA MET A 47 -3.03 -14.19 -12.26
C MET A 47 -4.21 -15.02 -11.77
N THR A 48 -5.42 -14.46 -11.76
CA THR A 48 -6.60 -15.15 -11.21
C THR A 48 -7.00 -16.37 -12.04
N ASN A 49 -6.67 -16.36 -13.33
CA ASN A 49 -6.99 -17.42 -14.27
C ASN A 49 -5.84 -18.39 -14.54
N ASP A 50 -4.71 -18.25 -13.84
CA ASP A 50 -3.50 -19.06 -14.04
C ASP A 50 -3.08 -19.14 -15.54
N ILE A 51 -3.21 -18.05 -16.29
CA ILE A 51 -2.94 -18.02 -17.74
C ILE A 51 -1.43 -18.03 -17.96
N ASP A 52 -0.93 -19.04 -18.68
CA ASP A 52 0.47 -19.12 -19.06
C ASP A 52 0.84 -18.21 -20.25
N ASP A 53 2.14 -18.08 -20.51
CA ASP A 53 2.67 -17.22 -21.57
C ASP A 53 2.14 -17.59 -22.97
N VAL A 54 1.92 -18.88 -23.23
CA VAL A 54 1.48 -19.38 -24.54
C VAL A 54 0.03 -18.99 -24.77
N ASP A 55 -0.83 -19.21 -23.78
CA ASP A 55 -2.24 -18.86 -23.87
C ASP A 55 -2.47 -17.35 -23.80
N LEU A 56 -1.66 -16.61 -23.06
CA LEU A 56 -1.64 -15.15 -23.12
C LEU A 56 -1.30 -14.67 -24.54
N GLY A 57 -0.25 -15.23 -25.15
CA GLY A 57 0.15 -14.91 -26.51
C GLY A 57 -0.96 -15.16 -27.54
N LYS A 58 -1.65 -16.30 -27.45
CA LYS A 58 -2.82 -16.60 -28.31
C LYS A 58 -3.93 -15.57 -28.13
N ARG A 59 -4.31 -15.24 -26.90
CA ARG A 59 -5.37 -14.26 -26.61
C ARG A 59 -5.03 -12.88 -27.16
N LEU A 60 -3.79 -12.42 -26.99
CA LEU A 60 -3.33 -11.15 -27.56
C LEU A 60 -3.36 -11.19 -29.09
N ALA A 61 -2.87 -12.29 -29.69
CA ALA A 61 -2.88 -12.48 -31.14
C ALA A 61 -4.30 -12.47 -31.72
N ASP A 62 -5.28 -13.06 -31.03
CA ASP A 62 -6.69 -13.08 -31.45
C ASP A 62 -7.34 -11.69 -31.33
N LEU A 63 -6.97 -10.91 -30.30
CA LEU A 63 -7.54 -9.59 -30.03
C LEU A 63 -6.98 -8.50 -30.95
N GLN A 64 -5.71 -8.62 -31.40
CA GLN A 64 -4.98 -7.59 -32.16
C GLN A 64 -5.20 -6.16 -31.61
N PRO A 65 -4.83 -5.88 -30.35
CA PRO A 65 -5.05 -4.58 -29.75
C PRO A 65 -4.16 -3.49 -30.33
N ASP A 66 -4.59 -2.24 -30.19
CA ASP A 66 -3.77 -1.06 -30.51
C ASP A 66 -2.83 -0.70 -29.35
N ILE A 67 -3.22 -1.06 -28.12
CA ILE A 67 -2.45 -0.80 -26.89
C ILE A 67 -2.51 -2.04 -25.99
N VAL A 68 -1.36 -2.48 -25.50
CA VAL A 68 -1.26 -3.47 -24.41
C VAL A 68 -0.66 -2.79 -23.19
N GLY A 69 -1.48 -2.63 -22.14
CA GLY A 69 -1.09 -2.06 -20.87
C GLY A 69 -0.95 -3.11 -19.78
N THR A 70 0.05 -2.99 -18.92
CA THR A 70 0.17 -3.80 -17.69
C THR A 70 0.71 -2.95 -16.53
N THR A 71 0.72 -3.52 -15.32
CA THR A 71 1.18 -2.85 -14.11
C THR A 71 2.21 -3.69 -13.39
N ALA A 72 3.15 -3.04 -12.71
CA ALA A 72 4.13 -3.70 -11.88
C ALA A 72 4.20 -3.13 -10.46
N ILE A 73 3.98 -4.01 -9.49
CA ILE A 73 4.63 -3.90 -8.19
C ILE A 73 5.99 -4.60 -8.26
N THR A 74 6.87 -4.35 -7.29
CA THR A 74 8.24 -4.87 -7.33
C THR A 74 8.35 -6.39 -7.56
N PRO A 75 7.62 -7.28 -6.86
CA PRO A 75 7.72 -8.72 -7.11
C PRO A 75 7.14 -9.17 -8.45
N SER A 76 6.34 -8.34 -9.12
CA SER A 76 5.72 -8.68 -10.40
C SER A 76 6.46 -8.11 -11.61
N ILE A 77 7.57 -7.37 -11.42
CA ILE A 77 8.19 -6.58 -12.49
C ILE A 77 8.61 -7.43 -13.68
N TYR A 78 9.35 -8.53 -13.45
CA TYR A 78 9.85 -9.36 -14.56
C TYR A 78 8.72 -10.10 -15.29
N VAL A 79 7.63 -10.46 -14.59
CA VAL A 79 6.44 -11.04 -15.24
C VAL A 79 5.71 -9.99 -16.07
N ALA A 80 5.61 -8.75 -15.58
CA ALA A 80 5.01 -7.64 -16.32
C ALA A 80 5.83 -7.27 -17.57
N GLU A 81 7.17 -7.25 -17.47
CA GLU A 81 8.06 -7.09 -18.63
C GLU A 81 7.84 -8.22 -19.64
N ASN A 82 7.68 -9.47 -19.17
CA ASN A 82 7.43 -10.62 -20.01
C ASN A 82 6.09 -10.53 -20.77
N VAL A 83 5.03 -10.03 -20.12
CA VAL A 83 3.74 -9.74 -20.78
C VAL A 83 3.94 -8.82 -21.99
N LEU A 84 4.72 -7.75 -21.83
CA LEU A 84 4.99 -6.80 -22.91
C LEU A 84 5.93 -7.37 -23.98
N ARG A 85 6.84 -8.27 -23.61
CA ARG A 85 7.66 -9.03 -24.56
C ARG A 85 6.81 -9.95 -25.44
N ILE A 86 5.82 -10.64 -24.85
CA ILE A 86 4.88 -11.47 -25.60
C ILE A 86 4.06 -10.59 -26.54
N ALA A 87 3.54 -9.46 -26.05
CA ALA A 87 2.81 -8.50 -26.88
C ALA A 87 3.64 -8.00 -28.07
N GLN A 88 4.93 -7.72 -27.88
CA GLN A 88 5.85 -7.35 -28.97
C GLN A 88 5.93 -8.43 -30.06
N GLN A 89 5.92 -9.71 -29.67
CA GLN A 89 6.04 -10.85 -30.59
C GLN A 89 4.77 -11.10 -31.40
N VAL A 90 3.59 -10.98 -30.78
CA VAL A 90 2.31 -11.39 -31.38
C VAL A 90 1.45 -10.22 -31.90
N CYS A 91 1.69 -9.02 -31.39
CA CYS A 91 1.01 -7.78 -31.77
C CYS A 91 2.03 -6.63 -31.89
N PRO A 92 2.99 -6.70 -32.85
CA PRO A 92 4.12 -5.76 -32.91
C PRO A 92 3.71 -4.29 -33.10
N ASN A 93 2.52 -4.05 -33.67
CA ASN A 93 1.97 -2.71 -33.87
C ASN A 93 1.33 -2.10 -32.62
N ALA A 94 1.08 -2.90 -31.57
CA ALA A 94 0.49 -2.41 -30.35
C ALA A 94 1.51 -1.61 -29.53
N VAL A 95 1.11 -0.46 -29.01
CA VAL A 95 1.93 0.30 -28.05
C VAL A 95 1.94 -0.43 -26.70
N ARG A 96 3.12 -0.75 -26.19
CA ARG A 96 3.36 -1.52 -24.98
C ARG A 96 3.61 -0.58 -23.81
N VAL A 97 2.63 -0.51 -22.90
CA VAL A 97 2.61 0.46 -21.80
C VAL A 97 2.77 -0.24 -20.46
N LEU A 98 3.73 0.22 -19.65
CA LEU A 98 3.89 -0.24 -18.27
C LEU A 98 3.56 0.87 -17.28
N GLY A 99 2.79 0.55 -16.24
CA GLY A 99 2.54 1.44 -15.12
C GLY A 99 2.86 0.79 -13.77
N GLY A 100 2.44 1.45 -12.70
CA GLY A 100 2.56 0.94 -11.32
C GLY A 100 3.75 1.51 -10.56
N ILE A 101 3.82 1.13 -9.28
CA ILE A 101 4.76 1.74 -8.33
C ILE A 101 6.22 1.42 -8.66
N HIS A 102 6.52 0.20 -9.13
CA HIS A 102 7.89 -0.17 -9.47
C HIS A 102 8.34 0.59 -10.72
N ALA A 103 7.53 0.57 -11.78
CA ALA A 103 7.81 1.28 -13.02
C ALA A 103 7.97 2.79 -12.79
N THR A 104 7.18 3.38 -11.89
CA THR A 104 7.28 4.80 -11.53
C THR A 104 8.66 5.18 -10.96
N PHE A 105 9.19 4.38 -10.03
CA PHE A 105 10.44 4.71 -9.35
C PHE A 105 11.69 4.14 -10.00
N MET A 106 11.56 3.02 -10.72
CA MET A 106 12.66 2.24 -11.28
C MET A 106 12.64 2.26 -12.82
N TYR A 107 12.00 3.27 -13.45
CA TYR A 107 11.84 3.35 -14.91
C TYR A 107 13.17 3.19 -15.67
N LYS A 108 14.29 3.69 -15.12
CA LYS A 108 15.62 3.52 -15.74
C LYS A 108 16.08 2.06 -15.74
N GLN A 109 15.88 1.35 -14.64
CA GLN A 109 16.17 -0.07 -14.54
C GLN A 109 15.32 -0.85 -15.54
N VAL A 110 14.00 -0.62 -15.54
CA VAL A 110 13.07 -1.29 -16.45
C VAL A 110 13.42 -1.05 -17.90
N LEU A 111 13.58 0.20 -18.34
CA LEU A 111 13.86 0.51 -19.75
C LEU A 111 15.25 0.03 -20.19
N SER A 112 16.20 -0.13 -19.27
CA SER A 112 17.51 -0.71 -19.58
C SER A 112 17.43 -2.24 -19.77
N GLU A 113 16.64 -2.94 -18.97
CA GLU A 113 16.54 -4.40 -18.98
C GLU A 113 15.48 -4.92 -19.97
N ALA A 114 14.44 -4.13 -20.23
CA ALA A 114 13.30 -4.47 -21.07
C ALA A 114 13.06 -3.38 -22.14
N PRO A 115 13.95 -3.24 -23.14
CA PRO A 115 13.82 -2.23 -24.20
C PRO A 115 12.62 -2.44 -25.14
N TRP A 116 11.89 -3.56 -24.98
CA TRP A 116 10.62 -3.80 -25.67
C TRP A 116 9.42 -3.08 -25.02
N VAL A 117 9.60 -2.44 -23.86
CA VAL A 117 8.60 -1.54 -23.28
C VAL A 117 8.66 -0.20 -24.00
N ASP A 118 7.57 0.21 -24.65
CA ASP A 118 7.57 1.45 -25.45
C ASP A 118 7.50 2.70 -24.57
N VAL A 119 6.72 2.62 -23.48
CA VAL A 119 6.51 3.76 -22.59
C VAL A 119 6.08 3.31 -21.20
N ILE A 120 6.59 4.03 -20.20
CA ILE A 120 6.21 3.90 -18.80
C ILE A 120 5.36 5.11 -18.39
N VAL A 121 4.20 4.84 -17.79
CA VAL A 121 3.37 5.84 -17.11
C VAL A 121 3.80 5.92 -15.65
N ARG A 122 4.24 7.10 -15.20
CA ARG A 122 4.78 7.35 -13.86
C ARG A 122 3.83 8.22 -13.04
N GLY A 123 3.45 7.72 -11.86
CA GLY A 123 2.49 8.38 -10.97
C GLY A 123 1.08 7.81 -11.09
N GLU A 124 0.08 8.63 -10.76
CA GLU A 124 -1.34 8.25 -10.88
C GLU A 124 -1.74 8.13 -12.35
N GLY A 125 -2.12 6.92 -12.77
CA GLY A 125 -2.25 6.58 -14.18
C GLY A 125 -3.53 7.06 -14.84
N GLU A 126 -4.56 7.43 -14.08
CA GLU A 126 -5.90 7.70 -14.61
C GLU A 126 -5.90 8.79 -15.68
N GLU A 127 -5.27 9.94 -15.41
CA GLU A 127 -5.22 11.07 -16.34
C GLU A 127 -4.12 10.88 -17.38
N ILE A 128 -2.92 10.46 -16.95
CA ILE A 128 -1.74 10.32 -17.80
C ILE A 128 -1.97 9.25 -18.88
N PHE A 129 -2.55 8.11 -18.51
CA PHE A 129 -2.82 7.04 -19.45
C PHE A 129 -3.93 7.44 -20.43
N ALA A 130 -4.97 8.14 -19.97
CA ALA A 130 -6.01 8.66 -20.86
C ALA A 130 -5.46 9.69 -21.87
N GLU A 131 -4.53 10.55 -21.44
CA GLU A 131 -3.82 11.48 -22.32
C GLU A 131 -2.95 10.75 -23.35
N LEU A 132 -2.20 9.72 -22.92
CA LEU A 132 -1.41 8.85 -23.81
C LEU A 132 -2.29 8.13 -24.84
N VAL A 133 -3.40 7.52 -24.38
CA VAL A 133 -4.35 6.81 -25.25
C VAL A 133 -4.96 7.78 -26.26
N THR A 134 -5.35 9.00 -25.84
CA THR A 134 -5.80 10.06 -26.75
C THR A 134 -4.74 10.42 -27.80
N CYS A 135 -3.49 10.63 -27.38
CA CYS A 135 -2.38 10.94 -28.29
C CYS A 135 -2.16 9.84 -29.35
N ILE A 136 -2.29 8.57 -28.97
CA ILE A 136 -2.20 7.43 -29.90
C ILE A 136 -3.39 7.43 -30.87
N ALA A 137 -4.62 7.62 -30.37
CA ALA A 137 -5.82 7.67 -31.21
C ALA A 137 -5.79 8.79 -32.25
N GLU A 138 -5.20 9.94 -31.92
CA GLU A 138 -5.06 11.09 -32.81
C GLU A 138 -3.88 10.95 -33.79
N GLY A 139 -3.12 9.86 -33.74
CA GLY A 139 -1.96 9.62 -34.60
C GLY A 139 -0.75 10.51 -34.27
N ARG A 140 -0.71 11.08 -33.05
CA ARG A 140 0.36 11.96 -32.60
C ARG A 140 1.51 11.22 -31.90
N TRP A 141 1.30 9.95 -31.54
CA TRP A 141 2.36 9.08 -31.02
C TRP A 141 3.25 8.52 -32.15
N PRO A 142 4.59 8.46 -31.99
CA PRO A 142 5.39 8.89 -30.84
C PRO A 142 5.85 10.37 -30.89
N ALA A 143 5.48 11.15 -31.90
CA ALA A 143 6.00 12.51 -32.13
C ALA A 143 5.75 13.46 -30.94
N ASP A 144 4.59 13.37 -30.29
CA ASP A 144 4.18 14.28 -29.22
C ASP A 144 4.45 13.74 -27.80
N ARG A 145 5.23 12.66 -27.67
CA ARG A 145 5.44 11.97 -26.38
C ARG A 145 6.10 12.85 -25.31
N GLU A 146 6.88 13.84 -25.69
CA GLU A 146 7.52 14.78 -24.76
C GLU A 146 6.55 15.78 -24.14
N ALA A 147 5.41 16.05 -24.78
CA ALA A 147 4.40 16.98 -24.30
C ALA A 147 3.58 16.40 -23.13
N ILE A 148 3.49 15.07 -23.06
CA ILE A 148 2.70 14.36 -22.05
C ILE A 148 3.53 14.24 -20.76
N ARG A 149 3.00 14.79 -19.68
CA ARG A 149 3.67 14.75 -18.36
C ARG A 149 3.59 13.37 -17.74
N GLY A 150 4.64 12.97 -17.03
CA GLY A 150 4.68 11.70 -16.31
C GLY A 150 5.04 10.48 -17.17
N LEU A 151 5.53 10.65 -18.40
CA LEU A 151 6.03 9.54 -19.21
C LEU A 151 7.53 9.30 -18.99
N ALA A 152 7.96 8.06 -19.22
CA ALA A 152 9.36 7.72 -19.48
C ALA A 152 9.45 6.73 -20.64
N PHE A 153 10.44 6.89 -21.51
CA PHE A 153 10.61 6.10 -22.73
C PHE A 153 12.07 6.15 -23.21
N ILE A 154 12.39 5.32 -24.20
CA ILE A 154 13.69 5.33 -24.86
C ILE A 154 13.61 6.22 -26.11
N ASP A 155 14.60 7.10 -26.28
CA ASP A 155 14.83 7.86 -27.51
C ASP A 155 16.29 7.71 -27.97
N GLY A 156 16.49 7.00 -29.08
CA GLY A 156 17.82 6.56 -29.49
C GLY A 156 18.45 5.69 -28.40
N ASP A 157 19.56 6.16 -27.83
CA ASP A 157 20.31 5.48 -26.76
C ASP A 157 20.02 6.07 -25.37
N GLU A 158 19.12 7.05 -25.26
CA GLU A 158 18.83 7.76 -24.01
C GLU A 158 17.49 7.35 -23.40
N ILE A 159 17.45 7.27 -22.07
CA ILE A 159 16.21 7.11 -21.31
C ILE A 159 15.71 8.51 -20.93
N ILE A 160 14.61 8.93 -21.56
CA ILE A 160 13.98 10.22 -21.33
C ILE A 160 12.83 10.06 -20.34
N ALA A 161 12.69 11.03 -19.44
CA ALA A 161 11.56 11.13 -18.53
C ALA A 161 10.99 12.55 -18.59
N THR A 162 9.73 12.70 -19.00
CA THR A 162 9.06 14.01 -19.07
C THR A 162 8.82 14.55 -17.66
N PRO A 163 8.51 15.85 -17.47
CA PRO A 163 8.20 16.39 -16.15
C PRO A 163 7.10 15.57 -15.45
N ALA A 164 7.23 15.33 -14.15
CA ALA A 164 6.23 14.59 -13.39
C ALA A 164 4.84 15.24 -13.52
N ALA A 165 3.81 14.42 -13.73
CA ALA A 165 2.43 14.87 -13.67
C ALA A 165 2.06 15.23 -12.22
N PRO A 166 1.16 16.21 -12.00
CA PRO A 166 0.59 16.43 -10.69
C PRO A 166 -0.24 15.20 -10.27
N THR A 167 -0.43 15.03 -8.96
CA THR A 167 -1.42 14.08 -8.45
C THR A 167 -2.84 14.55 -8.80
N VAL A 168 -3.74 13.62 -9.13
CA VAL A 168 -5.15 13.83 -9.50
C VAL A 168 -5.84 14.70 -8.44
N LYS A 169 -6.23 15.92 -8.80
CA LYS A 169 -6.77 16.86 -7.82
C LYS A 169 -8.25 16.65 -7.53
N ASP A 170 -9.00 16.24 -8.55
CA ASP A 170 -10.41 15.94 -8.41
C ASP A 170 -10.61 14.42 -8.28
N LEU A 171 -10.66 13.93 -7.04
CA LEU A 171 -10.97 12.51 -6.80
C LEU A 171 -12.45 12.17 -7.03
N GLU A 172 -13.34 13.16 -7.14
CA GLU A 172 -14.76 12.95 -7.43
C GLU A 172 -14.97 12.67 -8.92
N ALA A 173 -14.07 13.16 -9.77
CA ALA A 173 -14.04 12.85 -11.20
C ALA A 173 -13.72 11.38 -11.52
N ILE A 174 -13.27 10.61 -10.53
CA ILE A 174 -12.91 9.19 -10.63
C ILE A 174 -14.18 8.34 -10.45
N ASP A 175 -14.62 7.71 -11.54
CA ASP A 175 -15.75 6.77 -11.56
C ASP A 175 -15.25 5.41 -12.08
N PRO A 176 -14.96 4.42 -11.20
CA PRO A 176 -14.34 3.17 -11.62
C PRO A 176 -15.31 2.26 -12.39
N ASP A 177 -14.83 1.65 -13.47
CA ASP A 177 -15.60 0.64 -14.21
C ASP A 177 -15.39 -0.76 -13.62
N TRP A 178 -16.19 -1.08 -12.61
CA TRP A 178 -16.21 -2.38 -11.94
C TRP A 178 -16.78 -3.53 -12.79
N SER A 179 -17.38 -3.23 -13.95
CA SER A 179 -18.02 -4.24 -14.81
C SER A 179 -17.02 -5.14 -15.56
N LEU A 180 -15.74 -4.72 -15.67
CA LEU A 180 -14.68 -5.48 -16.33
C LEU A 180 -14.24 -6.74 -15.54
N LEU A 181 -14.64 -6.86 -14.28
CA LEU A 181 -14.15 -7.88 -13.38
C LEU A 181 -15.06 -9.12 -13.37
N GLU A 182 -14.43 -10.30 -13.39
CA GLU A 182 -15.10 -11.59 -13.25
C GLU A 182 -15.42 -11.90 -11.77
N TRP A 183 -16.44 -11.22 -11.22
CA TRP A 183 -16.75 -11.18 -9.78
C TRP A 183 -16.86 -12.53 -9.04
N ASP A 184 -17.25 -13.61 -9.72
CA ASP A 184 -17.33 -14.93 -9.11
C ASP A 184 -15.97 -15.53 -8.75
N LYS A 185 -14.86 -14.95 -9.25
CA LYS A 185 -13.49 -15.41 -8.97
C LYS A 185 -12.83 -14.69 -7.80
N TYR A 186 -13.32 -13.51 -7.41
CA TYR A 186 -12.75 -12.70 -6.33
C TYR A 186 -13.46 -12.98 -5.00
N ILE A 187 -12.99 -13.99 -4.29
CA ILE A 187 -13.62 -14.50 -3.07
C ILE A 187 -12.73 -14.28 -1.86
N TYR A 188 -13.27 -13.60 -0.84
CA TYR A 188 -12.67 -13.52 0.48
C TYR A 188 -13.01 -14.75 1.31
N VAL A 189 -12.03 -15.63 1.48
CA VAL A 189 -12.17 -16.97 2.06
C VAL A 189 -12.69 -16.96 3.50
N PRO A 190 -12.29 -16.05 4.41
CA PRO A 190 -12.78 -16.05 5.78
C PRO A 190 -14.31 -15.89 5.90
N LEU A 191 -14.95 -15.23 4.95
CA LEU A 191 -16.41 -15.08 4.92
C LEU A 191 -17.08 -15.89 3.81
N GLY A 192 -16.33 -16.36 2.81
CA GLY A 192 -16.88 -17.08 1.66
C GLY A 192 -17.75 -16.20 0.76
N VAL A 193 -17.44 -14.92 0.67
CA VAL A 193 -18.21 -13.92 -0.10
C VAL A 193 -17.30 -13.21 -1.09
N LYS A 194 -17.91 -12.54 -2.08
CA LYS A 194 -17.19 -11.70 -3.05
C LYS A 194 -16.53 -10.51 -2.37
N VAL A 195 -15.35 -10.11 -2.85
CA VAL A 195 -14.55 -9.05 -2.26
C VAL A 195 -14.16 -7.95 -3.24
N ALA A 196 -14.27 -6.69 -2.79
CA ALA A 196 -13.84 -5.50 -3.52
C ALA A 196 -12.77 -4.71 -2.76
N ILE A 197 -12.07 -3.83 -3.47
CA ILE A 197 -11.04 -2.94 -2.91
C ILE A 197 -11.28 -1.51 -3.41
N PRO A 198 -12.36 -0.84 -2.96
CA PRO A 198 -12.58 0.57 -3.27
C PRO A 198 -11.59 1.44 -2.48
N ASN A 199 -11.37 2.65 -2.97
CA ASN A 199 -10.46 3.63 -2.38
C ASN A 199 -11.22 4.87 -1.89
N MET A 200 -11.03 5.25 -0.63
CA MET A 200 -11.63 6.45 -0.03
C MET A 200 -10.65 7.63 0.01
N ALA A 201 -9.38 7.35 0.23
CA ALA A 201 -8.31 8.32 0.38
C ALA A 201 -7.02 7.84 -0.30
N ARG A 202 -6.23 8.80 -0.80
CA ARG A 202 -4.93 8.56 -1.41
C ARG A 202 -3.85 9.33 -0.69
N GLY A 203 -2.79 8.62 -0.36
CA GLY A 203 -1.58 9.16 0.23
C GLY A 203 -1.56 9.11 1.74
N CYS A 204 -0.39 9.43 2.28
CA CYS A 204 -0.11 9.32 3.70
C CYS A 204 0.75 10.51 4.13
N PRO A 205 0.36 11.28 5.17
CA PRO A 205 1.16 12.40 5.66
C PRO A 205 2.40 11.95 6.45
N PHE A 206 2.49 10.66 6.82
CA PHE A 206 3.61 10.10 7.58
C PHE A 206 4.77 9.71 6.67
N THR A 207 5.99 9.80 7.20
CA THR A 207 7.24 9.64 6.43
C THR A 207 8.06 8.43 6.89
N CYS A 208 7.40 7.30 7.16
CA CYS A 208 8.06 6.07 7.62
C CYS A 208 9.19 5.66 6.66
N SER A 209 10.39 5.42 7.21
CA SER A 209 11.64 5.24 6.45
C SER A 209 11.66 4.00 5.54
N PHE A 210 10.86 2.98 5.89
CA PHE A 210 10.71 1.74 5.13
C PHE A 210 9.58 1.77 4.08
N CYS A 211 8.74 2.81 4.09
CA CYS A 211 7.53 2.87 3.28
C CYS A 211 7.74 3.72 2.03
N SER A 212 7.17 3.28 0.90
CA SER A 212 7.21 4.02 -0.37
C SER A 212 5.95 4.83 -0.66
N GLN A 213 4.86 4.60 0.08
CA GLN A 213 3.55 5.17 -0.26
C GLN A 213 3.53 6.70 -0.19
N TRP A 214 4.12 7.28 0.86
CA TRP A 214 4.24 8.74 1.00
C TRP A 214 5.21 9.38 -0.02
N LYS A 215 6.12 8.59 -0.61
CA LYS A 215 6.95 9.07 -1.73
C LYS A 215 6.16 9.13 -3.03
N PHE A 216 5.24 8.19 -3.23
CA PHE A 216 4.38 8.13 -4.42
C PHE A 216 3.31 9.21 -4.33
N TRP A 217 2.60 9.28 -3.19
CA TRP A 217 1.61 10.30 -2.88
C TRP A 217 2.12 11.27 -1.82
N ARG A 218 2.60 12.43 -2.27
CA ARG A 218 3.13 13.48 -1.37
C ARG A 218 2.05 14.30 -0.67
N ASP A 219 0.81 14.22 -1.14
CA ASP A 219 -0.35 14.88 -0.58
C ASP A 219 -1.45 13.88 -0.20
N TYR A 220 -2.09 14.13 0.94
CA TYR A 220 -3.25 13.37 1.40
C TYR A 220 -4.52 13.97 0.79
N ARG A 221 -5.30 13.15 0.08
CA ARG A 221 -6.57 13.54 -0.54
C ARG A 221 -7.62 12.50 -0.18
N VAL A 222 -8.86 12.94 -0.01
CA VAL A 222 -9.98 12.08 0.44
C VAL A 222 -11.25 12.45 -0.29
N ARG A 223 -11.93 11.44 -0.82
CA ARG A 223 -13.19 11.54 -1.58
C ARG A 223 -14.36 12.02 -0.70
N ASP A 224 -15.46 12.38 -1.32
CA ASP A 224 -16.73 12.60 -0.61
C ASP A 224 -17.25 11.27 -0.05
N PRO A 225 -17.55 11.19 1.26
CA PRO A 225 -18.06 9.96 1.86
C PRO A 225 -19.32 9.41 1.18
N ASN A 226 -20.22 10.27 0.68
CA ASN A 226 -21.42 9.79 0.01
C ASN A 226 -21.09 9.12 -1.32
N ALA A 227 -20.19 9.71 -2.11
CA ALA A 227 -19.73 9.12 -3.37
C ALA A 227 -19.05 7.76 -3.16
N VAL A 228 -18.26 7.61 -2.09
CA VAL A 228 -17.67 6.31 -1.73
C VAL A 228 -18.74 5.30 -1.33
N VAL A 229 -19.75 5.72 -0.56
CA VAL A 229 -20.86 4.82 -0.18
C VAL A 229 -21.74 4.47 -1.39
N ASP A 230 -21.95 5.39 -2.34
CA ASP A 230 -22.64 5.12 -3.61
C ASP A 230 -21.90 4.02 -4.39
N GLU A 231 -20.57 4.10 -4.47
CA GLU A 231 -19.74 3.08 -5.12
C GLU A 231 -19.84 1.72 -4.41
N ILE A 232 -19.78 1.69 -3.07
CA ILE A 232 -19.94 0.47 -2.28
C ILE A 232 -21.34 -0.13 -2.47
N GLU A 233 -22.38 0.68 -2.50
CA GLU A 233 -23.75 0.24 -2.70
C GLU A 233 -23.95 -0.37 -4.10
N LYS A 234 -23.36 0.21 -5.15
CA LYS A 234 -23.31 -0.39 -6.50
C LYS A 234 -22.59 -1.75 -6.47
N LEU A 235 -21.42 -1.85 -5.85
CA LEU A 235 -20.69 -3.11 -5.68
C LEU A 235 -21.53 -4.20 -4.99
N VAL A 236 -22.30 -3.82 -3.97
CA VAL A 236 -23.22 -4.74 -3.28
C VAL A 236 -24.37 -5.18 -4.19
N ASN A 237 -25.06 -4.22 -4.81
CA ASN A 237 -26.30 -4.48 -5.54
C ASN A 237 -26.06 -5.14 -6.91
N ASP A 238 -25.05 -4.68 -7.65
CA ASP A 238 -24.82 -5.06 -9.05
C ASP A 238 -23.88 -6.27 -9.16
N HIS A 239 -22.99 -6.45 -8.18
CA HIS A 239 -21.94 -7.48 -8.23
C HIS A 239 -22.01 -8.49 -7.07
N GLY A 240 -22.87 -8.27 -6.07
CA GLY A 240 -23.05 -9.17 -4.94
C GLY A 240 -21.84 -9.18 -3.99
N VAL A 241 -21.09 -8.08 -3.93
CA VAL A 241 -19.95 -7.94 -3.01
C VAL A 241 -20.44 -7.99 -1.57
N GLY A 242 -19.83 -8.87 -0.77
CA GLY A 242 -20.18 -9.06 0.64
C GLY A 242 -19.08 -8.63 1.61
N PHE A 243 -17.89 -8.32 1.08
CA PHE A 243 -16.77 -7.79 1.85
C PHE A 243 -15.98 -6.76 1.05
N PHE A 244 -15.51 -5.69 1.69
CA PHE A 244 -14.52 -4.81 1.06
C PHE A 244 -13.37 -4.47 2.01
N ILE A 245 -12.21 -4.14 1.45
CA ILE A 245 -11.12 -3.52 2.20
C ILE A 245 -10.85 -2.14 1.63
N LEU A 246 -10.78 -1.12 2.50
CA LEU A 246 -10.15 0.14 2.11
C LEU A 246 -8.64 -0.08 2.15
N ALA A 247 -8.04 -0.28 0.99
CA ALA A 247 -6.59 -0.47 0.84
C ALA A 247 -5.80 0.85 0.87
N ASP A 248 -6.47 1.94 1.21
CA ASP A 248 -5.92 3.26 1.48
C ASP A 248 -4.77 3.18 2.48
N GLU A 249 -3.79 4.07 2.32
CA GLU A 249 -2.61 4.12 3.20
C GLU A 249 -2.99 4.48 4.64
N GLU A 250 -3.95 5.41 4.79
CA GLU A 250 -4.45 5.84 6.08
C GLU A 250 -5.86 6.48 5.94
N PRO A 251 -6.94 5.68 5.90
CA PRO A 251 -8.30 6.19 5.65
C PRO A 251 -8.86 7.05 6.80
N THR A 252 -8.28 6.93 8.00
CA THR A 252 -8.78 7.54 9.23
C THR A 252 -8.22 8.93 9.51
N ILE A 253 -7.27 9.45 8.71
CA ILE A 253 -6.66 10.78 8.94
C ILE A 253 -7.72 11.88 9.01
N ASN A 254 -8.62 11.91 8.02
CA ASN A 254 -9.72 12.87 8.03
C ASN A 254 -10.88 12.32 8.87
N ARG A 255 -10.75 12.45 10.19
CA ARG A 255 -11.70 11.94 11.17
C ARG A 255 -13.15 12.35 10.87
N LYS A 256 -13.40 13.60 10.48
CA LYS A 256 -14.75 14.08 10.15
C LYS A 256 -15.36 13.32 8.98
N LYS A 257 -14.62 13.16 7.89
CA LYS A 257 -15.09 12.40 6.71
C LYS A 257 -15.23 10.91 7.01
N PHE A 258 -14.33 10.33 7.81
CA PHE A 258 -14.40 8.92 8.19
C PHE A 258 -15.62 8.61 9.08
N ILE A 259 -15.98 9.52 10.00
CA ILE A 259 -17.22 9.43 10.78
C ILE A 259 -18.44 9.51 9.85
N GLN A 260 -18.47 10.50 8.95
CA GLN A 260 -19.56 10.67 7.99
C GLN A 260 -19.73 9.41 7.10
N PHE A 261 -18.61 8.81 6.66
CA PHE A 261 -18.62 7.55 5.92
C PHE A 261 -19.29 6.41 6.73
N CYS A 262 -18.92 6.27 8.01
CA CYS A 262 -19.52 5.27 8.88
C CYS A 262 -21.02 5.52 9.12
N GLU A 263 -21.41 6.77 9.34
CA GLU A 263 -22.82 7.17 9.53
C GLU A 263 -23.65 6.91 8.28
N GLU A 264 -23.10 7.22 7.10
CA GLU A 264 -23.78 7.02 5.82
C GLU A 264 -23.98 5.53 5.50
N LEU A 265 -22.97 4.68 5.76
CA LEU A 265 -23.13 3.23 5.67
C LEU A 265 -24.30 2.74 6.53
N ILE A 266 -24.38 3.21 7.79
CA ILE A 266 -25.45 2.86 8.73
C ILE A 266 -26.81 3.36 8.23
N ALA A 267 -26.88 4.61 7.77
CA ALA A 267 -28.11 5.24 7.30
C ALA A 267 -28.76 4.47 6.15
N ARG A 268 -27.94 3.88 5.26
CA ARG A 268 -28.41 3.04 4.13
C ARG A 268 -28.63 1.57 4.48
N GLY A 269 -28.40 1.16 5.73
CA GLY A 269 -28.56 -0.24 6.15
C GLY A 269 -27.54 -1.20 5.50
N LEU A 270 -26.44 -0.69 4.96
CA LEU A 270 -25.41 -1.49 4.31
C LEU A 270 -24.69 -2.48 5.25
N PRO A 271 -24.51 -2.21 6.56
CA PRO A 271 -23.88 -3.18 7.45
C PRO A 271 -24.54 -4.56 7.45
N ASP A 272 -25.83 -4.68 7.14
CA ASP A 272 -26.50 -6.00 7.08
C ASP A 272 -26.12 -6.81 5.83
N LYS A 273 -25.64 -6.14 4.78
CA LYS A 273 -25.28 -6.74 3.48
C LYS A 273 -23.78 -6.92 3.31
N ILE A 274 -22.98 -5.98 3.82
CA ILE A 274 -21.54 -5.93 3.59
C ILE A 274 -20.76 -5.64 4.87
N LYS A 275 -19.62 -6.32 5.04
CA LYS A 275 -18.64 -6.06 6.09
C LYS A 275 -17.34 -5.54 5.49
N TRP A 276 -16.48 -4.94 6.30
CA TRP A 276 -15.25 -4.39 5.75
C TRP A 276 -14.08 -4.39 6.71
N GLY A 277 -12.90 -4.18 6.14
CA GLY A 277 -11.67 -3.99 6.88
C GLY A 277 -10.82 -2.82 6.41
N ILE A 278 -9.86 -2.44 7.23
CA ILE A 278 -8.89 -1.37 6.95
C ILE A 278 -7.50 -1.73 7.44
N ASN A 279 -6.51 -1.01 6.94
CA ASN A 279 -5.22 -0.86 7.58
C ASN A 279 -5.16 0.51 8.27
N THR A 280 -4.64 0.58 9.49
CA THR A 280 -4.49 1.86 10.21
C THR A 280 -3.40 1.79 11.28
N ARG A 281 -3.12 2.92 11.92
CA ARG A 281 -2.12 3.09 12.96
C ARG A 281 -2.71 2.94 14.36
N VAL A 282 -1.83 2.53 15.28
CA VAL A 282 -2.09 2.46 16.71
C VAL A 282 -2.55 3.81 17.27
N THR A 283 -1.93 4.91 16.84
CA THR A 283 -2.29 6.27 17.24
C THR A 283 -3.74 6.62 16.90
N ASP A 284 -4.24 6.15 15.76
CA ASP A 284 -5.58 6.46 15.27
C ASP A 284 -6.63 5.68 16.05
N ILE A 285 -6.35 4.42 16.38
CA ILE A 285 -7.21 3.63 17.28
C ILE A 285 -7.29 4.24 18.68
N LEU A 286 -6.17 4.72 19.22
CA LEU A 286 -6.17 5.37 20.54
C LEU A 286 -6.92 6.72 20.52
N ARG A 287 -6.76 7.50 19.45
CA ARG A 287 -7.48 8.77 19.26
C ARG A 287 -8.99 8.54 19.18
N ASP A 288 -9.41 7.47 18.52
CA ASP A 288 -10.80 7.19 18.20
C ASP A 288 -11.43 6.12 19.12
N GLU A 289 -10.90 5.91 20.33
CA GLU A 289 -11.38 4.93 21.31
C GLU A 289 -12.92 4.98 21.49
N GLU A 290 -13.48 6.18 21.66
CA GLU A 290 -14.92 6.38 21.85
C GLU A 290 -15.76 6.12 20.58
N LEU A 291 -15.12 6.11 19.41
CA LEU A 291 -15.77 5.91 18.10
C LEU A 291 -15.72 4.46 17.62
N LEU A 292 -14.93 3.58 18.24
CA LEU A 292 -14.85 2.17 17.86
C LEU A 292 -16.23 1.46 17.84
N PRO A 293 -17.17 1.72 18.77
CA PRO A 293 -18.52 1.18 18.68
C PRO A 293 -19.30 1.65 17.44
N LEU A 294 -19.10 2.91 17.02
CA LEU A 294 -19.68 3.44 15.77
C LEU A 294 -19.10 2.70 14.56
N TYR A 295 -17.78 2.55 14.50
CA TYR A 295 -17.11 1.85 13.40
C TYR A 295 -17.59 0.41 13.29
N ARG A 296 -17.70 -0.28 14.43
CA ARG A 296 -18.24 -1.65 14.49
C ARG A 296 -19.68 -1.73 13.97
N LYS A 297 -20.53 -0.76 14.37
CA LYS A 297 -21.92 -0.65 13.91
C LYS A 297 -22.01 -0.38 12.40
N ALA A 298 -21.07 0.40 11.86
CA ALA A 298 -20.93 0.64 10.42
C ALA A 298 -20.40 -0.56 9.62
N GLY A 299 -20.13 -1.69 10.27
CA GLY A 299 -19.72 -2.93 9.61
C GLY A 299 -18.21 -3.14 9.55
N LEU A 300 -17.39 -2.29 10.19
CA LEU A 300 -15.97 -2.54 10.33
C LEU A 300 -15.78 -3.78 11.20
N VAL A 301 -15.17 -4.81 10.62
CA VAL A 301 -14.91 -6.07 11.32
C VAL A 301 -13.43 -6.39 11.39
N HIS A 302 -12.58 -5.89 10.49
CA HIS A 302 -11.17 -6.25 10.45
C HIS A 302 -10.26 -5.03 10.42
N VAL A 303 -9.29 -4.98 11.32
CA VAL A 303 -8.25 -3.95 11.34
C VAL A 303 -6.89 -4.64 11.30
N SER A 304 -6.15 -4.43 10.22
CA SER A 304 -4.72 -4.71 10.20
C SER A 304 -3.99 -3.52 10.83
N LEU A 305 -3.37 -3.79 11.96
CA LEU A 305 -2.75 -2.78 12.79
C LEU A 305 -1.24 -2.82 12.58
N GLY A 306 -0.68 -1.74 12.02
CA GLY A 306 0.75 -1.59 11.89
C GLY A 306 1.41 -1.41 13.25
N THR A 307 1.77 -2.50 13.93
CA THR A 307 2.52 -2.44 15.20
C THR A 307 4.04 -2.35 14.96
N GLU A 308 4.50 -2.84 13.81
CA GLU A 308 5.84 -2.83 13.17
C GLU A 308 7.01 -3.38 13.99
N ALA A 309 7.12 -3.07 15.27
CA ALA A 309 8.22 -3.57 16.07
C ALA A 309 7.84 -3.81 17.53
N ALA A 310 8.39 -4.89 18.06
CA ALA A 310 8.33 -5.26 19.47
C ALA A 310 9.39 -4.51 20.32
N ALA A 311 10.38 -3.87 19.69
CA ALA A 311 11.42 -3.11 20.38
C ALA A 311 11.37 -1.63 19.98
N GLN A 312 11.40 -0.73 20.97
CA GLN A 312 11.33 0.72 20.74
C GLN A 312 12.45 1.22 19.82
N LEU A 313 13.66 0.66 19.94
CA LEU A 313 14.79 1.00 19.06
C LEU A 313 14.49 0.79 17.57
N LYS A 314 13.68 -0.22 17.23
CA LYS A 314 13.24 -0.46 15.85
C LYS A 314 12.11 0.50 15.44
N LEU A 315 11.23 0.89 16.36
CA LEU A 315 10.20 1.92 16.10
C LEU A 315 10.83 3.28 15.81
N ASP A 316 11.90 3.63 16.52
CA ASP A 316 12.64 4.88 16.31
C ASP A 316 13.36 4.88 14.95
N GLN A 317 13.99 3.77 14.55
CA GLN A 317 14.56 3.59 13.20
C GLN A 317 13.51 3.68 12.08
N PHE A 318 12.28 3.24 12.37
CA PHE A 318 11.15 3.33 11.46
C PHE A 318 10.49 4.72 11.43
N ASN A 319 10.94 5.65 12.29
CA ASN A 319 10.33 6.96 12.51
C ASN A 319 8.83 6.85 12.85
N LYS A 320 8.49 5.93 13.77
CA LYS A 320 7.10 5.69 14.20
C LYS A 320 6.88 6.23 15.61
N GLU A 321 6.02 7.24 15.73
CA GLU A 321 5.67 7.94 16.99
C GLU A 321 4.80 7.08 17.94
N THR A 322 5.15 5.82 18.20
CA THR A 322 4.35 4.87 18.99
C THR A 322 5.18 4.19 20.07
N LYS A 323 4.58 3.92 21.24
CA LYS A 323 5.19 3.10 22.31
C LYS A 323 4.65 1.68 22.29
N VAL A 324 5.41 0.74 22.84
CA VAL A 324 5.00 -0.68 22.98
C VAL A 324 3.69 -0.83 23.79
N GLU A 325 3.50 0.00 24.82
CA GLU A 325 2.28 0.00 25.64
C GLU A 325 1.04 0.43 24.85
N ASP A 326 1.20 1.35 23.90
CA ASP A 326 0.14 1.83 23.03
C ASP A 326 -0.38 0.70 22.13
N ASN A 327 0.54 -0.15 21.62
CA ASN A 327 0.17 -1.32 20.81
C ASN A 327 -0.75 -2.26 21.59
N LYS A 328 -0.38 -2.61 22.83
CA LYS A 328 -1.18 -3.49 23.69
C LYS A 328 -2.56 -2.89 23.98
N ARG A 329 -2.61 -1.59 24.27
CA ARG A 329 -3.88 -0.89 24.52
C ARG A 329 -4.77 -0.87 23.28
N ALA A 330 -4.25 -0.49 22.12
CA ALA A 330 -5.02 -0.45 20.87
C ALA A 330 -5.60 -1.83 20.50
N ILE A 331 -4.80 -2.90 20.62
CA ILE A 331 -5.27 -4.28 20.41
C ILE A 331 -6.42 -4.62 21.36
N LYS A 332 -6.31 -4.24 22.64
CA LYS A 332 -7.39 -4.46 23.61
C LYS A 332 -8.65 -3.69 23.24
N LEU A 333 -8.54 -2.42 22.89
CA LEU A 333 -9.69 -1.57 22.53
C LEU A 333 -10.45 -2.12 21.33
N LEU A 334 -9.75 -2.52 20.26
CA LEU A 334 -10.37 -3.15 19.09
C LEU A 334 -11.14 -4.42 19.46
N ARG A 335 -10.51 -5.28 20.29
CA ARG A 335 -11.14 -6.52 20.73
C ARG A 335 -12.36 -6.30 21.60
N ASP A 336 -12.30 -5.32 22.51
CA ASP A 336 -13.43 -4.96 23.37
C ASP A 336 -14.61 -4.39 22.55
N ALA A 337 -14.31 -3.72 21.42
CA ALA A 337 -15.31 -3.26 20.45
C ALA A 337 -15.79 -4.34 19.46
N ASP A 338 -15.42 -5.61 19.65
CA ASP A 338 -15.69 -6.73 18.73
C ASP A 338 -15.17 -6.51 17.29
N ILE A 339 -14.06 -5.79 17.15
CA ILE A 339 -13.33 -5.64 15.89
C ILE A 339 -12.14 -6.62 15.91
N PHE A 340 -11.98 -7.38 14.83
CA PHE A 340 -10.84 -8.27 14.65
C PHE A 340 -9.58 -7.47 14.42
N VAL A 341 -8.52 -7.85 15.13
CA VAL A 341 -7.22 -7.19 15.01
C VAL A 341 -6.16 -8.17 14.54
N GLU A 342 -5.52 -7.81 13.43
CA GLU A 342 -4.29 -8.41 12.94
C GLU A 342 -3.10 -7.53 13.33
N ALA A 343 -2.22 -8.03 14.20
CA ALA A 343 -1.00 -7.32 14.55
C ALA A 343 0.10 -7.62 13.54
N GLN A 344 0.65 -6.57 12.92
CA GLN A 344 1.72 -6.70 11.92
C GLN A 344 3.07 -6.31 12.53
N PHE A 345 4.05 -7.21 12.42
CA PHE A 345 5.42 -7.04 12.89
C PHE A 345 6.38 -7.12 11.71
N ILE A 346 7.34 -6.20 11.65
CA ILE A 346 8.48 -6.25 10.75
C ILE A 346 9.65 -6.90 11.49
N VAL A 347 10.19 -7.96 10.91
CA VAL A 347 11.33 -8.71 11.47
C VAL A 347 12.41 -8.95 10.41
N GLY A 348 13.61 -9.33 10.84
CA GLY A 348 14.69 -9.69 9.93
C GLY A 348 15.50 -8.49 9.42
N LEU A 349 15.46 -7.37 10.14
CA LEU A 349 16.44 -6.29 9.96
C LEU A 349 17.85 -6.79 10.31
N ASP A 350 18.87 -6.03 9.91
CA ASP A 350 20.29 -6.31 10.14
C ASP A 350 20.62 -6.67 11.62
N ASN A 351 19.94 -6.03 12.57
CA ASN A 351 20.11 -6.23 14.01
C ASN A 351 19.18 -7.30 14.62
N GLU A 352 18.46 -8.08 13.82
CA GLU A 352 17.58 -9.14 14.33
C GLU A 352 18.39 -10.29 14.95
N THR A 353 18.01 -10.73 16.15
CA THR A 353 18.59 -11.89 16.83
C THR A 353 17.54 -12.94 17.16
N ALA A 354 18.00 -14.11 17.61
CA ALA A 354 17.12 -15.18 18.06
C ALA A 354 16.22 -14.73 19.23
N GLU A 355 16.80 -13.94 20.13
CA GLU A 355 16.17 -13.41 21.33
C GLU A 355 15.09 -12.39 20.96
N THR A 356 15.38 -11.45 20.04
CA THR A 356 14.40 -10.44 19.63
C THR A 356 13.19 -11.04 18.90
N LEU A 357 13.38 -12.12 18.15
CA LEU A 357 12.27 -12.88 17.54
C LEU A 357 11.41 -13.59 18.59
N GLU A 358 12.01 -14.14 19.65
CA GLU A 358 11.29 -14.75 20.76
C GLU A 358 10.55 -13.71 21.62
N GLU A 359 11.16 -12.55 21.86
CA GLU A 359 10.51 -11.40 22.52
C GLU A 359 9.28 -10.95 21.74
N THR A 360 9.40 -10.81 20.42
CA THR A 360 8.27 -10.46 19.53
C THR A 360 7.13 -11.49 19.65
N TYR A 361 7.45 -12.79 19.70
CA TYR A 361 6.43 -13.83 19.94
C TYR A 361 5.76 -13.68 21.31
N ARG A 362 6.54 -13.47 22.37
CA ARG A 362 6.00 -13.32 23.73
C ARG A 362 5.09 -12.10 23.83
N MET A 363 5.45 -11.00 23.18
CA MET A 363 4.61 -9.80 23.10
C MET A 363 3.32 -10.06 22.34
N ALA A 364 3.38 -10.66 21.14
CA ALA A 364 2.19 -11.04 20.40
C ALA A 364 1.27 -11.97 21.22
N TRP A 365 1.85 -12.91 21.97
CA TRP A 365 1.07 -13.76 22.87
C TRP A 365 0.49 -13.00 24.07
N ASP A 366 1.19 -12.06 24.67
CA ASP A 366 0.67 -11.23 25.77
C ASP A 366 -0.46 -10.29 25.31
N TRP A 367 -0.29 -9.62 24.17
CA TRP A 367 -1.28 -8.67 23.65
C TRP A 367 -2.56 -9.36 23.16
N GLN A 368 -2.45 -10.64 22.81
CA GLN A 368 -3.58 -11.45 22.38
C GLN A 368 -4.36 -10.86 21.18
N PRO A 369 -3.70 -10.44 20.07
CA PRO A 369 -4.41 -10.10 18.85
C PRO A 369 -5.11 -11.34 18.28
N ASP A 370 -6.07 -11.15 17.38
CA ASP A 370 -6.76 -12.28 16.76
C ASP A 370 -5.87 -12.98 15.74
N LEU A 371 -5.12 -12.19 14.96
CA LEU A 371 -4.12 -12.63 13.98
C LEU A 371 -2.78 -11.94 14.25
N ALA A 372 -1.68 -12.59 13.86
CA ALA A 372 -0.34 -12.02 13.97
C ALA A 372 0.47 -12.34 12.70
N ASN A 373 1.09 -11.31 12.13
CA ASN A 373 1.89 -11.39 10.93
C ASN A 373 3.33 -10.98 11.24
N TRP A 374 4.30 -11.88 11.04
CA TRP A 374 5.73 -11.61 11.11
C TRP A 374 6.25 -11.43 9.68
N ALA A 375 6.06 -10.23 9.13
CA ALA A 375 6.55 -9.88 7.81
C ALA A 375 8.07 -9.72 7.83
N MET A 376 8.77 -10.42 6.93
CA MET A 376 10.20 -10.22 6.75
C MET A 376 10.45 -8.90 6.04
N TYR A 377 11.32 -8.09 6.61
CA TYR A 377 11.66 -6.79 6.06
C TYR A 377 12.20 -6.93 4.64
N THR A 378 11.52 -6.28 3.70
CA THR A 378 11.90 -6.22 2.29
C THR A 378 12.37 -4.81 1.98
N PRO A 379 13.66 -4.62 1.64
CA PRO A 379 14.24 -3.30 1.43
C PRO A 379 13.86 -2.78 0.04
N TRP A 380 12.78 -2.01 -0.07
CA TRP A 380 12.36 -1.47 -1.37
C TRP A 380 13.40 -0.48 -1.93
N PRO A 381 13.83 -0.62 -3.19
CA PRO A 381 14.96 0.13 -3.76
C PRO A 381 14.76 1.67 -3.77
N PHE A 382 13.51 2.12 -3.70
CA PHE A 382 13.14 3.53 -3.69
C PHE A 382 12.83 4.10 -2.30
N THR A 383 13.07 3.36 -1.21
CA THR A 383 12.82 3.84 0.16
C THR A 383 14.07 4.49 0.77
N PRO A 384 13.91 5.41 1.75
CA PRO A 384 15.04 5.95 2.49
C PRO A 384 15.87 4.87 3.19
N LEU A 385 15.21 3.89 3.83
CA LEU A 385 15.91 2.85 4.59
C LEU A 385 16.77 1.95 3.69
N PHE A 386 16.35 1.68 2.46
CA PHE A 386 17.20 0.98 1.50
C PHE A 386 18.54 1.70 1.27
N GLN A 387 18.51 3.02 1.12
CA GLN A 387 19.73 3.83 0.92
C GLN A 387 20.63 3.83 2.16
N GLU A 388 20.04 3.78 3.35
CA GLU A 388 20.76 3.73 4.62
C GLU A 388 21.39 2.35 4.89
N LEU A 389 20.76 1.28 4.40
CA LEU A 389 21.28 -0.07 4.51
C LEU A 389 22.49 -0.33 3.60
N GLY A 390 22.55 0.34 2.45
CA GLY A 390 23.73 0.31 1.58
C GLY A 390 24.14 -1.11 1.18
N ASP A 391 25.39 -1.46 1.48
CA ASP A 391 26.04 -2.74 1.19
C ASP A 391 25.41 -3.95 1.90
N LYS A 392 24.54 -3.72 2.89
CA LYS A 392 23.80 -4.79 3.59
C LYS A 392 22.69 -5.41 2.73
N VAL A 393 22.28 -4.75 1.65
CA VAL A 393 21.34 -5.33 0.68
C VAL A 393 22.13 -6.07 -0.38
N GLU A 394 22.12 -7.40 -0.30
CA GLU A 394 22.92 -8.27 -1.17
C GLU A 394 22.15 -8.85 -2.36
N VAL A 395 20.82 -8.88 -2.27
CA VAL A 395 19.94 -9.54 -3.26
C VAL A 395 19.20 -8.47 -4.04
N PHE A 396 19.27 -8.51 -5.37
CA PHE A 396 18.56 -7.57 -6.26
C PHE A 396 17.58 -8.25 -7.22
N ASP A 397 17.33 -9.56 -7.03
CA ASP A 397 16.23 -10.27 -7.68
C ASP A 397 14.89 -9.76 -7.12
N PHE A 398 14.32 -8.77 -7.80
CA PHE A 398 13.09 -8.12 -7.36
C PHE A 398 11.88 -9.05 -7.33
N SER A 399 11.90 -10.20 -8.04
CA SER A 399 10.81 -11.18 -7.98
C SER A 399 10.61 -11.78 -6.59
N LYS A 400 11.65 -11.74 -5.75
CA LYS A 400 11.64 -12.28 -4.39
C LYS A 400 11.21 -11.25 -3.33
N TYR A 401 11.01 -10.00 -3.72
CA TYR A 401 10.65 -8.92 -2.81
C TYR A 401 9.14 -8.97 -2.48
N ASN A 402 8.75 -9.94 -1.66
CA ASN A 402 7.35 -10.33 -1.44
C ASN A 402 6.95 -10.39 0.05
N PHE A 403 7.71 -9.75 0.95
CA PHE A 403 7.54 -9.78 2.43
C PHE A 403 7.69 -11.16 3.10
N VAL A 404 7.93 -12.18 2.29
CA VAL A 404 7.94 -13.59 2.63
C VAL A 404 9.34 -14.18 2.51
N THR A 405 10.11 -13.72 1.53
CA THR A 405 11.48 -14.17 1.32
C THR A 405 12.42 -13.32 2.17
N PRO A 406 13.35 -13.92 2.94
CA PRO A 406 14.35 -13.18 3.69
C PRO A 406 15.38 -12.54 2.73
N ILE A 407 15.09 -11.33 2.26
CA ILE A 407 16.01 -10.56 1.40
C ILE A 407 17.23 -10.10 2.21
N MET A 408 16.99 -9.55 3.40
CA MET A 408 18.07 -9.19 4.32
C MET A 408 18.65 -10.43 5.02
N LYS A 409 19.96 -10.39 5.26
CA LYS A 409 20.65 -11.32 6.16
C LYS A 409 21.00 -10.58 7.46
N PRO A 410 20.36 -10.90 8.59
CA PRO A 410 20.76 -10.34 9.88
C PRO A 410 22.21 -10.74 10.24
N GLN A 411 22.93 -9.88 10.97
CA GLN A 411 24.32 -10.19 11.35
C GLN A 411 24.42 -11.42 12.26
N ALA A 412 23.40 -11.63 13.10
CA ALA A 412 23.40 -12.66 14.12
C ALA A 412 22.93 -14.04 13.62
N MET A 413 22.40 -14.16 12.40
CA MET A 413 21.89 -15.43 11.87
C MET A 413 21.81 -15.47 10.34
N ASP A 414 21.82 -16.68 9.79
CA ASP A 414 21.59 -16.89 8.35
C ASP A 414 20.10 -16.74 7.98
N ARG A 415 19.83 -16.52 6.68
CA ARG A 415 18.47 -16.31 6.12
C ARG A 415 17.54 -17.51 6.36
N ASP A 416 18.08 -18.73 6.34
CA ASP A 416 17.32 -19.96 6.60
C ASP A 416 16.93 -20.09 8.07
N GLU A 417 17.82 -19.68 8.98
CA GLU A 417 17.53 -19.59 10.41
C GLU A 417 16.47 -18.54 10.71
N LEU A 418 16.56 -17.36 10.07
CA LEU A 418 15.53 -16.32 10.17
C LEU A 418 14.16 -16.87 9.74
N LEU A 419 14.08 -17.51 8.56
CA LEU A 419 12.85 -18.12 8.06
C LEU A 419 12.31 -19.16 9.04
N ASP A 420 13.16 -20.08 9.52
CA ASP A 420 12.72 -21.13 10.45
C ASP A 420 12.15 -20.56 11.75
N ARG A 421 12.79 -19.54 12.32
CA ARG A 421 12.33 -18.87 13.54
C ARG A 421 11.01 -18.12 13.34
N VAL A 422 10.88 -17.41 12.22
CA VAL A 422 9.61 -16.76 11.84
C VAL A 422 8.50 -17.82 11.70
N MET A 423 8.76 -18.90 10.98
CA MET A 423 7.81 -20.00 10.81
C MET A 423 7.48 -20.71 12.14
N ASN A 424 8.44 -20.83 13.05
CA ASN A 424 8.21 -21.34 14.40
C ASN A 424 7.26 -20.44 15.19
N ASN A 425 7.40 -19.11 15.09
CA ASN A 425 6.48 -18.16 15.72
C ASN A 425 5.06 -18.29 15.17
N TYR A 426 4.89 -18.37 13.84
CA TYR A 426 3.61 -18.65 13.21
C TYR A 426 2.98 -19.95 13.74
N ARG A 427 3.71 -21.08 13.71
CA ARG A 427 3.21 -22.38 14.18
C ARG A 427 2.78 -22.29 15.64
N ARG A 428 3.63 -21.78 16.53
CA ARG A 428 3.34 -21.68 17.97
C ARG A 428 2.13 -20.80 18.26
N PHE A 429 2.00 -19.67 17.56
CA PHE A 429 0.88 -18.75 17.75
C PHE A 429 -0.42 -19.37 17.24
N TYR A 430 -0.44 -19.80 15.98
CA TYR A 430 -1.66 -20.29 15.33
C TYR A 430 -2.09 -21.67 15.84
N SER A 431 -1.19 -22.57 16.22
CA SER A 431 -1.58 -23.84 16.87
C SER A 431 -2.27 -23.59 18.21
N LYS A 432 -1.76 -22.66 19.03
CA LYS A 432 -2.41 -22.28 20.29
C LYS A 432 -3.75 -21.57 20.06
N LYS A 433 -3.84 -20.70 19.05
CA LYS A 433 -5.09 -20.04 18.68
C LYS A 433 -6.13 -21.03 18.18
N ALA A 434 -5.75 -21.94 17.30
CA ALA A 434 -6.63 -22.96 16.73
C ALA A 434 -7.16 -23.93 17.79
N LEU A 435 -6.32 -24.38 18.73
CA LEU A 435 -6.74 -25.36 19.75
C LEU A 435 -7.50 -24.74 20.92
N PHE A 436 -7.07 -23.57 21.40
CA PHE A 436 -7.54 -23.02 22.67
C PHE A 436 -8.32 -21.70 22.56
N HIS A 437 -8.38 -21.09 21.37
CA HIS A 437 -9.07 -19.81 21.19
C HIS A 437 -10.20 -19.86 20.17
N TYR A 438 -9.91 -20.05 18.88
CA TYR A 438 -10.90 -19.85 17.81
C TYR A 438 -12.18 -20.68 17.94
N PRO A 439 -12.14 -21.97 18.36
CA PRO A 439 -13.37 -22.75 18.55
C PRO A 439 -14.20 -22.31 19.75
N TRP A 440 -13.59 -21.63 20.73
CA TRP A 440 -14.14 -21.37 22.06
C TRP A 440 -14.39 -19.88 22.36
N ARG A 441 -13.83 -18.96 21.57
CA ARG A 441 -13.97 -17.50 21.75
C ARG A 441 -15.12 -16.94 20.91
N GLY A 442 -16.05 -16.28 21.60
CA GLY A 442 -17.15 -15.53 21.00
C GLY A 442 -18.32 -16.39 20.53
N THR A 443 -19.40 -15.74 20.10
CA THR A 443 -20.60 -16.35 19.54
C THR A 443 -20.96 -15.68 18.19
N GLY A 444 -21.88 -16.28 17.43
CA GLY A 444 -22.41 -15.68 16.21
C GLY A 444 -21.37 -15.38 15.14
N PHE A 445 -21.32 -14.12 14.70
CA PHE A 445 -20.42 -13.66 13.63
C PHE A 445 -18.95 -13.84 13.99
N ARG A 446 -18.57 -13.54 15.25
CA ARG A 446 -17.15 -13.56 15.64
C ARG A 446 -16.53 -14.95 15.46
N ARG A 447 -17.22 -15.96 15.99
CA ARG A 447 -16.77 -17.36 15.88
C ARG A 447 -16.72 -17.82 14.43
N ARG A 448 -17.73 -17.45 13.62
CA ARG A 448 -17.77 -17.79 12.19
C ARG A 448 -16.56 -17.23 11.44
N TYR A 449 -16.24 -15.96 11.69
CA TYR A 449 -15.11 -15.29 11.07
C TYR A 449 -13.77 -15.93 11.47
N LEU A 450 -13.54 -16.18 12.76
CA LEU A 450 -12.30 -16.84 13.23
C LEU A 450 -12.13 -18.26 12.66
N LEU A 451 -13.21 -19.04 12.58
CA LEU A 451 -13.19 -20.34 11.93
C LEU A 451 -12.93 -20.23 10.42
N GLY A 452 -13.44 -19.18 9.78
CA GLY A 452 -13.13 -18.83 8.40
C GLY A 452 -11.65 -18.50 8.19
N CYS A 453 -11.06 -17.67 9.06
CA CYS A 453 -9.61 -17.42 9.05
C CYS A 453 -8.82 -18.71 9.25
N LEU A 454 -9.23 -19.56 10.20
CA LEU A 454 -8.59 -20.87 10.41
C LEU A 454 -8.66 -21.75 9.16
N LYS A 455 -9.82 -21.80 8.49
CA LYS A 455 -10.00 -22.50 7.21
C LYS A 455 -9.05 -21.95 6.15
N ALA A 456 -8.90 -20.62 6.05
CA ALA A 456 -7.99 -19.97 5.12
C ALA A 456 -6.53 -20.40 5.37
N PHE A 457 -6.07 -20.33 6.63
CA PHE A 457 -4.73 -20.79 7.02
C PHE A 457 -4.52 -22.29 6.77
N LEU A 458 -5.48 -23.14 7.13
CA LEU A 458 -5.38 -24.59 6.91
C LEU A 458 -5.32 -24.91 5.42
N LYS A 459 -6.12 -24.24 4.59
CA LYS A 459 -6.10 -24.39 3.13
C LYS A 459 -4.74 -23.98 2.57
N ALA A 460 -4.24 -22.80 2.94
CA ALA A 460 -2.94 -22.30 2.47
C ALA A 460 -1.76 -23.18 2.94
N GLY A 461 -1.81 -23.66 4.18
CA GLY A 461 -0.81 -24.58 4.74
C GLY A 461 -0.82 -25.95 4.04
N PHE A 462 -2.01 -26.52 3.79
CA PHE A 462 -2.14 -27.79 3.05
C PHE A 462 -1.68 -27.66 1.60
N GLN A 463 -2.04 -26.56 0.94
CA GLN A 463 -1.62 -26.26 -0.43
C GLN A 463 -0.14 -25.84 -0.53
N ARG A 464 0.54 -25.63 0.60
CA ARG A 464 1.92 -25.13 0.66
C ARG A 464 2.14 -23.79 -0.05
N LYS A 465 1.06 -23.03 -0.24
CA LYS A 465 1.07 -21.67 -0.79
C LYS A 465 1.44 -20.64 0.27
N PHE A 466 1.36 -20.99 1.56
CA PHE A 466 1.87 -20.14 2.63
C PHE A 466 3.37 -19.93 2.43
N TYR A 467 3.78 -18.69 2.19
CA TYR A 467 5.18 -18.27 2.04
C TYR A 467 5.96 -19.01 0.92
N ASP A 468 5.27 -19.57 -0.09
CA ASP A 468 5.90 -20.36 -1.16
C ASP A 468 6.84 -21.49 -0.66
N LEU A 469 6.63 -21.98 0.57
CA LEU A 469 7.55 -22.90 1.26
C LEU A 469 7.80 -24.21 0.49
N GLY A 470 6.84 -24.62 -0.36
CA GLY A 470 7.00 -25.75 -1.27
C GLY A 470 8.08 -25.54 -2.34
N LYS A 471 8.31 -24.30 -2.79
CA LYS A 471 9.33 -23.95 -3.79
C LYS A 471 10.75 -23.92 -3.19
N HIS A 472 10.87 -23.71 -1.89
CA HIS A 472 12.16 -23.59 -1.18
C HIS A 472 12.62 -24.87 -0.48
N ASN A 473 11.97 -26.02 -0.75
CA ASN A 473 12.23 -27.30 -0.07
C ASN A 473 12.24 -27.19 1.47
N TYR A 474 11.45 -26.26 2.04
CA TYR A 474 11.36 -26.11 3.48
C TYR A 474 10.30 -27.05 4.06
N TRP A 475 10.72 -27.95 4.95
CA TRP A 475 9.86 -28.96 5.59
C TRP A 475 9.69 -28.74 7.10
N GLY A 476 10.39 -27.74 7.68
CA GLY A 476 10.41 -27.47 9.11
C GLY A 476 11.84 -27.31 9.64
N PRO A 477 12.05 -27.42 10.96
CA PRO A 477 13.38 -27.30 11.56
C PRO A 477 14.43 -28.25 10.94
N GLN A 478 13.98 -29.39 10.40
CA GLN A 478 14.84 -30.38 9.75
C GLN A 478 15.38 -29.97 8.37
N SER A 479 14.86 -28.89 7.76
CA SER A 479 15.40 -28.30 6.52
C SER A 479 16.41 -27.18 6.76
N LYS A 480 16.73 -26.86 8.03
CA LYS A 480 17.78 -25.89 8.35
C LYS A 480 19.11 -26.30 7.69
N GLY A 481 19.80 -25.35 7.06
CA GLY A 481 21.02 -25.55 6.28
C GLY A 481 20.82 -26.16 4.89
N LYS A 482 19.58 -26.40 4.46
CA LYS A 482 19.25 -27.02 3.15
C LYS A 482 18.24 -26.20 2.34
N VAL A 483 17.84 -25.03 2.84
CA VAL A 483 16.91 -24.14 2.14
C VAL A 483 17.66 -23.41 1.04
N ASP A 484 17.15 -23.51 -0.18
CA ASP A 484 17.61 -22.72 -1.31
C ASP A 484 16.50 -21.73 -1.71
N PHE A 485 16.81 -20.44 -1.64
CA PHE A 485 15.87 -19.37 -1.99
C PHE A 485 15.78 -19.17 -3.51
N HIS A 486 16.70 -19.78 -4.27
CA HIS A 486 16.80 -19.67 -5.72
C HIS A 486 16.82 -18.20 -6.16
N PHE A 487 17.71 -17.41 -5.56
CA PHE A 487 17.96 -16.04 -5.98
C PHE A 487 18.61 -16.05 -7.37
N ASP A 488 18.15 -15.18 -8.26
CA ASP A 488 18.85 -14.95 -9.52
C ASP A 488 20.06 -14.03 -9.29
N ASP A 489 21.23 -14.63 -9.04
CA ASP A 489 22.49 -13.91 -8.79
C ASP A 489 22.99 -13.12 -10.02
N THR A 490 22.38 -13.31 -11.19
CA THR A 490 22.68 -12.50 -12.39
C THR A 490 22.02 -11.12 -12.34
N ARG A 491 21.01 -10.93 -11.48
CA ARG A 491 20.34 -9.65 -11.31
C ARG A 491 21.16 -8.73 -10.42
N THR A 492 21.70 -7.69 -11.05
CA THR A 492 22.36 -6.56 -10.38
C THR A 492 21.60 -5.28 -10.68
N ILE A 493 21.69 -4.27 -9.81
CA ILE A 493 21.07 -2.96 -10.09
C ILE A 493 21.66 -2.38 -11.37
N ALA A 494 20.81 -1.95 -12.29
CA ALA A 494 21.23 -1.25 -13.50
C ALA A 494 22.09 -0.02 -13.15
N LYS A 495 23.22 0.15 -13.85
CA LYS A 495 24.14 1.27 -13.62
C LYS A 495 23.45 2.64 -13.61
N ALA A 496 22.53 2.85 -14.56
CA ALA A 496 21.74 4.08 -14.66
C ALA A 496 20.92 4.40 -13.39
N GLN A 497 20.49 3.36 -12.66
CA GLN A 497 19.78 3.49 -11.39
C GLN A 497 20.74 3.77 -10.23
N MET A 498 21.93 3.17 -10.23
CA MET A 498 22.97 3.43 -9.22
C MET A 498 23.47 4.88 -9.30
N ASP A 499 23.69 5.40 -10.50
CA ASP A 499 24.16 6.77 -10.73
C ASP A 499 23.16 7.80 -10.16
N ASP A 500 21.85 7.54 -10.28
CA ASP A 500 20.81 8.36 -9.67
C ASP A 500 20.86 8.35 -8.14
N TRP A 501 21.08 7.18 -7.53
CA TRP A 501 21.18 7.08 -6.08
C TRP A 501 22.44 7.76 -5.54
N ALA A 502 23.58 7.61 -6.22
CA ALA A 502 24.80 8.33 -5.88
C ALA A 502 24.57 9.85 -5.92
N ALA A 503 23.96 10.36 -6.99
CA ALA A 503 23.64 11.78 -7.12
C ALA A 503 22.69 12.30 -6.02
N ILE A 504 21.72 11.49 -5.58
CA ILE A 504 20.83 11.83 -4.47
C ILE A 504 21.57 11.80 -3.13
N HIS A 505 22.41 10.79 -2.91
CA HIS A 505 23.21 10.63 -1.70
C HIS A 505 24.19 11.79 -1.52
N ASP A 506 24.92 12.15 -2.59
CA ASP A 506 25.85 13.27 -2.62
C ASP A 506 25.15 14.59 -2.30
N LYS A 507 23.95 14.82 -2.87
CA LYS A 507 23.12 15.99 -2.53
C LYS A 507 22.71 15.99 -1.05
N LYS A 508 22.35 14.83 -0.48
CA LYS A 508 21.96 14.70 0.94
C LYS A 508 23.14 14.97 1.86
N ILE A 509 24.33 14.46 1.54
CA ILE A 509 25.57 14.76 2.26
C ILE A 509 25.86 16.26 2.18
N ALA A 510 25.84 16.85 0.98
CA ALA A 510 26.09 18.29 0.80
C ALA A 510 25.11 19.16 1.58
N LEU A 511 23.82 18.80 1.63
CA LEU A 511 22.80 19.49 2.44
C LEU A 511 23.02 19.31 3.95
N ALA A 512 23.42 18.12 4.40
CA ALA A 512 23.72 17.85 5.81
C ALA A 512 24.98 18.59 6.26
N GLU A 513 26.01 18.65 5.42
CA GLU A 513 27.22 19.43 5.65
C GLU A 513 26.93 20.94 5.65
N ALA A 514 26.07 21.43 4.74
CA ALA A 514 25.63 22.83 4.72
C ALA A 514 24.85 23.20 6.00
N ARG A 515 23.95 22.33 6.47
CA ARG A 515 23.23 22.52 7.75
C ARG A 515 24.19 22.52 8.93
N LYS A 516 25.13 21.59 8.99
CA LYS A 516 26.19 21.57 10.01
C LYS A 516 27.03 22.84 10.00
N ARG A 517 27.41 23.34 8.82
CA ARG A 517 28.16 24.60 8.67
C ARG A 517 27.38 25.82 9.16
N ILE A 518 26.06 25.82 8.96
CA ILE A 518 25.16 26.86 9.47
C ILE A 518 25.02 26.77 11.00
N GLU A 519 24.87 25.56 11.55
CA GLU A 519 24.79 25.34 13.01
C GLU A 519 26.13 25.62 13.73
N THR A 520 27.27 25.50 13.06
CA THR A 520 28.58 25.84 13.64
C THR A 520 28.97 27.32 13.52
N ASN A 521 28.24 28.11 12.73
CA ASN A 521 28.43 29.55 12.56
C ASN A 521 27.35 30.33 13.32
N GLU A 522 27.22 30.12 14.63
CA GLU A 522 26.48 31.04 15.49
C GLU A 522 27.35 32.26 15.82
N ASP A 523 27.37 33.21 14.88
CA ASP A 523 27.50 34.65 15.11
C ASP A 523 26.91 35.36 13.88
N GLY A 524 25.59 35.34 13.72
CA GLY A 524 24.92 36.00 12.59
C GLY A 524 23.40 35.84 12.58
N VAL A 525 22.70 36.95 12.79
CA VAL A 525 21.24 37.17 12.80
C VAL A 525 20.46 36.36 11.74
N PRO A 526 19.27 35.79 12.06
CA PRO A 526 18.50 34.99 11.12
C PRO A 526 17.95 35.84 9.96
N MET A 527 18.33 35.48 8.72
CA MET A 527 17.72 35.96 7.49
C MET A 527 16.74 34.91 6.95
N ALA A 528 15.53 35.35 6.61
CA ALA A 528 14.53 34.56 5.90
C ALA A 528 14.92 34.43 4.41
N CYS A 529 14.87 33.21 3.86
CA CYS A 529 15.07 32.98 2.43
C CYS A 529 13.84 33.43 1.63
N GLY A 530 14.03 34.42 0.73
CA GLY A 530 13.29 34.55 -0.52
C GLY A 530 12.20 35.63 -0.59
N GLY A 531 12.60 36.88 -0.82
CA GLY A 531 11.73 37.96 -1.31
C GLY A 531 12.56 39.20 -1.67
N GLY A 532 12.59 39.59 -2.94
CA GLY A 532 13.38 40.72 -3.45
C GLY A 532 12.95 42.09 -2.89
N THR A 533 13.86 43.07 -2.96
CA THR A 533 13.76 44.40 -2.34
C THR A 533 13.13 45.48 -3.24
N GLU A 534 12.09 45.14 -4.00
CA GLU A 534 11.30 46.15 -4.73
C GLU A 534 9.94 46.31 -4.07
N GLN A 535 9.78 47.44 -3.37
CA GLN A 535 8.52 47.88 -2.79
C GLN A 535 7.57 48.33 -3.91
N MET A 536 6.37 47.74 -3.98
CA MET A 536 5.24 48.40 -4.64
C MET A 536 4.69 49.47 -3.72
N GLU A 537 4.53 50.67 -4.26
CA GLU A 537 3.97 51.85 -3.62
C GLU A 537 2.47 51.69 -3.28
N ASP A 538 2.14 52.25 -2.11
CA ASP A 538 0.89 52.86 -1.65
C ASP A 538 -0.49 52.31 -2.08
N TYR A 539 -1.26 51.93 -1.05
CA TYR A 539 -2.56 52.58 -0.82
C TYR A 539 -2.83 52.70 0.68
N SER A 540 -2.48 53.85 1.25
CA SER A 540 -2.83 54.28 2.59
C SER A 540 -4.27 54.82 2.66
N GLY A 541 -5.02 54.45 3.70
CA GLY A 541 -6.37 54.97 3.96
C GLY A 541 -6.81 54.86 5.43
N LEU A 542 -6.14 55.62 6.32
CA LEU A 542 -6.64 56.20 7.60
C LEU A 542 -6.93 55.25 8.81
N PRO A 543 -6.93 55.74 10.07
CA PRO A 543 -5.72 56.14 10.79
C PRO A 543 -5.59 55.49 12.20
N THR A 544 -4.36 55.54 12.68
CA THR A 544 -3.81 55.15 13.99
C THR A 544 -4.53 55.71 15.23
N SER A 545 -4.58 54.94 16.33
CA SER A 545 -4.19 55.43 17.67
C SER A 545 -4.22 54.33 18.76
N THR A 546 -3.02 53.95 19.20
CA THR A 546 -2.50 53.77 20.57
C THR A 546 -3.23 52.98 21.68
N ARG A 547 -2.38 52.20 22.39
CA ARG A 547 -2.44 51.70 23.80
C ARG A 547 -3.23 50.42 24.12
N ARG A 548 -2.47 49.38 24.52
CA ARG A 548 -2.91 48.21 25.30
C ARG A 548 -3.58 48.62 26.62
N PRO A 549 -4.59 47.86 27.08
CA PRO A 549 -4.79 47.63 28.50
C PRO A 549 -4.68 46.15 28.91
N LYS A 550 -4.29 45.96 30.17
CA LYS A 550 -4.06 44.69 30.89
C LYS A 550 -5.38 43.94 31.16
N ARG A 551 -5.26 42.61 31.35
CA ARG A 551 -6.31 41.66 31.76
C ARG A 551 -7.13 42.14 32.98
N PRO A 552 -8.45 41.89 33.02
CA PRO A 552 -9.24 42.02 34.25
C PRO A 552 -9.27 40.70 35.07
N PRO A 553 -9.59 40.76 36.37
CA PRO A 553 -9.55 39.62 37.28
C PRO A 553 -10.88 38.83 37.33
N LYS A 554 -10.79 37.59 37.85
CA LYS A 554 -11.87 36.61 38.02
C LYS A 554 -13.00 37.13 38.93
N VAL A 555 -14.25 36.93 38.51
CA VAL A 555 -15.46 37.13 39.31
C VAL A 555 -16.11 35.77 39.59
N LYS A 556 -16.39 35.49 40.87
CA LYS A 556 -17.22 34.37 41.37
C LYS A 556 -18.70 34.68 41.09
N LEU A 557 -19.48 33.69 40.67
CA LEU A 557 -20.94 33.73 40.66
C LEU A 557 -21.51 32.79 41.74
N PRO A 558 -22.69 33.08 42.31
CA PRO A 558 -23.20 32.46 43.52
C PRO A 558 -24.04 31.20 43.25
N THR A 559 -24.10 30.37 44.29
CA THR A 559 -25.04 29.27 44.52
C THR A 559 -26.47 29.78 44.65
N ASP A 560 -27.44 29.08 44.06
CA ASP A 560 -28.77 28.90 44.65
C ASP A 560 -29.43 27.60 44.14
N GLU A 561 -30.16 26.99 45.06
CA GLU A 561 -30.84 25.69 45.05
C GLU A 561 -32.06 25.67 44.12
N TYR A 562 -32.45 24.48 43.61
CA TYR A 562 -33.72 23.80 43.94
C TYR A 562 -34.00 22.55 43.08
N GLN A 563 -34.05 21.41 43.79
CA GLN A 563 -35.02 20.29 43.76
C GLN A 563 -35.43 19.55 42.48
N GLU A 564 -35.28 18.22 42.57
CA GLU A 564 -36.02 17.17 41.85
C GLU A 564 -37.55 17.26 42.05
N PRO A 565 -38.31 16.52 41.22
CA PRO A 565 -39.09 15.45 41.82
C PRO A 565 -39.03 14.12 41.06
N ALA A 566 -39.16 13.04 41.83
CA ALA A 566 -39.33 11.67 41.40
C ALA A 566 -40.75 11.38 40.87
N GLN A 567 -40.84 10.53 39.84
CA GLN A 567 -41.59 9.27 39.81
C GLN A 567 -41.20 8.41 38.62
#